data_AF-A0A821YRB1-F1
#
_entry.id   AF-A0A821YRB1-F1
#
_cell.length_a   1.000
_cell.length_b   1.000
_cell.length_c   1.000
_cell.angle_alpha   90.00
_cell.angle_beta   90.00
_cell.angle_gamma   90.00
#
_symmetry.space_group_name_H-M   'P 1'
#
loop_
_entity.id
_entity.type
_entity.pdbx_description
1 polymer ?
#
loop_
_entity_poly.entity_id
_entity_poly.type
_entity_poly.pdbx_seq_one_letter_code
_entity_poly.pdbx_strand_id
1 'polypeptide(L)'
;MDGNGALFGTLQGNSREVITKFTVDLPKKHGRGGQSALRFARLRMEKRHNYVRKVAETAVQCFITDDKVNVTGIILAGLADFKTELHQSDMFDP
;
A
#
# COMPACT_ATOMS: atom_id res chain seq x y z
N MET A 1 -3.65 2.29 4.71
CA MET A 1 -2.94 1.10 4.23
C MET A 1 -2.53 0.29 5.44
N ASP A 2 -3.13 -0.89 5.58
CA ASP A 2 -2.88 -1.78 6.70
C ASP A 2 -2.47 -3.15 6.17
N GLY A 3 -1.89 -3.99 7.03
CA GLY A 3 -1.49 -5.36 6.67
C GLY A 3 -2.62 -6.31 6.24
N ASN A 4 -3.87 -5.84 6.24
CA ASN A 4 -5.06 -6.57 5.77
C ASN A 4 -5.65 -5.98 4.47
N GLY A 5 -5.20 -4.81 4.00
CA GLY A 5 -5.79 -4.15 2.84
C GLY A 5 -5.56 -2.65 2.76
N ALA A 6 -5.93 -2.08 1.61
CA ALA A 6 -5.87 -0.66 1.33
C ALA A 6 -7.23 -0.13 0.88
N LEU A 7 -7.50 1.11 1.24
CA LEU A 7 -8.67 1.88 0.82
C LEU A 7 -8.18 3.19 0.21
N PHE A 8 -8.71 3.50 -0.97
CA PHE A 8 -8.49 4.74 -1.71
C PHE A 8 -9.80 5.51 -1.74
N GLY A 9 -9.70 6.80 -1.46
CA GLY A 9 -10.83 7.70 -1.47
C GLY A 9 -10.38 9.13 -1.67
N THR A 10 -11.33 9.96 -2.08
CA THR A 10 -11.18 11.40 -2.22
C THR A 10 -12.00 12.09 -1.15
N LEU A 11 -11.49 13.24 -0.71
CA LEU A 11 -12.17 14.12 0.23
C LEU A 11 -12.27 15.49 -0.42
N GLN A 12 -13.49 15.99 -0.62
CA GLN A 12 -13.73 17.32 -1.17
C GLN A 12 -14.58 18.12 -0.18
N GLY A 13 -13.94 19.02 0.59
CA GLY A 13 -14.60 19.73 1.68
C GLY A 13 -15.16 18.75 2.72
N ASN A 14 -16.49 18.69 2.84
CA ASN A 14 -17.18 17.77 3.76
C ASN A 14 -17.65 16.46 3.11
N SER A 15 -17.55 16.29 1.79
CA SER A 15 -17.93 15.05 1.11
C SER A 15 -16.74 14.08 1.06
N ARG A 16 -17.00 12.81 1.40
CA ARG A 16 -16.04 11.71 1.29
C ARG A 16 -16.55 10.70 0.27
N GLU A 17 -15.68 10.31 -0.66
CA GLU A 17 -15.98 9.28 -1.66
C GLU A 17 -14.93 8.18 -1.58
N VAL A 18 -15.39 6.92 -1.62
CA VAL A 18 -14.52 5.75 -1.62
C VAL A 18 -14.44 5.25 -3.05
N ILE A 19 -13.26 5.36 -3.67
CA ILE A 19 -13.03 4.98 -5.07
C ILE A 19 -12.84 3.46 -5.16
N THR A 20 -11.82 2.96 -4.47
CA THR A 20 -11.41 1.56 -4.56
C THR A 20 -10.99 1.05 -3.19
N LYS A 21 -11.39 -0.17 -2.86
CA LYS A 21 -10.88 -0.89 -1.70
C LYS A 21 -10.51 -2.30 -2.09
N PHE A 22 -9.44 -2.82 -1.52
CA PHE A 22 -9.11 -4.23 -1.67
C PHE A 22 -8.43 -4.77 -0.43
N THR A 23 -8.68 -6.05 -0.17
CA THR A 23 -8.09 -6.79 0.94
C THR A 23 -6.87 -7.58 0.46
N VAL A 24 -5.89 -7.73 1.33
CA VAL A 24 -4.68 -8.51 1.07
C VAL A 24 -4.39 -9.39 2.27
N ASP A 25 -4.08 -10.66 2.02
CA ASP A 25 -3.62 -11.58 3.05
C ASP A 25 -2.10 -11.70 3.03
N LEU A 26 -1.46 -11.02 3.99
CA LEU A 26 -0.01 -10.99 4.14
C LEU A 26 0.47 -12.04 5.15
N PRO A 27 1.54 -12.79 4.85
CA PRO A 27 2.08 -13.79 5.78
C PRO A 27 2.49 -13.16 7.11
N LYS A 28 1.88 -13.62 8.22
CA LYS A 28 2.21 -13.15 9.57
C LYS A 28 3.67 -13.46 9.94
N LYS A 29 4.23 -12.69 10.88
CA LYS A 29 5.56 -12.97 11.47
C LYS A 29 5.50 -14.34 12.16
N HIS A 30 6.30 -15.29 11.66
CA HIS A 30 6.39 -16.62 12.26
C HIS A 30 7.48 -16.58 13.33
N GLY A 31 7.14 -16.97 14.57
CA GLY A 31 8.07 -17.00 15.70
C GLY A 31 8.69 -18.38 15.97
N ARG A 32 8.24 -19.43 15.28
CA ARG A 32 8.80 -20.78 15.43
C ARG A 32 10.02 -20.93 14.52
N GLY A 33 11.18 -21.18 15.12
CA GLY A 33 12.45 -21.38 14.43
C GLY A 33 12.53 -22.71 13.68
N GLY A 34 13.46 -22.79 12.72
CA GLY A 34 13.72 -23.99 11.92
C GLY A 34 14.53 -23.66 10.66
N GLN A 35 14.95 -24.69 9.90
CA GLN A 35 15.74 -24.53 8.66
C GLN A 35 15.01 -23.67 7.61
N SER A 36 13.69 -23.72 7.59
CA SER A 36 12.85 -22.96 6.66
C SER A 36 12.53 -21.53 7.13
N ALA A 37 12.94 -21.13 8.33
CA ALA A 37 12.58 -19.82 8.91
C ALA A 37 13.08 -18.64 8.06
N LEU A 38 14.32 -18.71 7.55
CA LEU A 38 14.90 -17.67 6.71
C LEU A 38 14.13 -17.52 5.38
N ARG A 39 13.72 -18.64 4.77
CA ARG A 39 12.90 -18.65 3.54
C ARG A 39 11.54 -17.99 3.78
N PHE A 40 10.87 -18.31 4.89
CA PHE A 40 9.58 -17.68 5.22
C PHE A 40 9.72 -16.19 5.57
N ALA A 41 10.86 -15.76 6.10
CA ALA A 41 11.15 -14.34 6.29
C ALA A 41 11.29 -13.61 4.94
N ARG A 42 12.02 -14.19 3.98
CA ARG A 42 12.16 -13.64 2.62
C ARG A 42 10.82 -13.57 1.90
N LEU A 43 10.04 -14.66 1.88
CA LEU A 43 8.70 -14.71 1.27
C LEU A 43 7.76 -13.63 1.84
N ARG A 44 7.90 -13.30 3.13
CA ARG A 44 7.13 -12.23 3.76
C ARG A 44 7.55 -10.85 3.25
N MET A 45 8.84 -10.57 3.22
CA MET A 45 9.35 -9.28 2.72
C MET A 45 9.00 -9.07 1.25
N GLU A 46 9.10 -10.13 0.44
CA GLU A 46 8.76 -10.11 -0.98
C GLU A 46 7.26 -9.85 -1.19
N LYS A 47 6.37 -10.54 -0.45
CA LYS A 47 4.93 -10.25 -0.50
C LYS A 47 4.59 -8.83 -0.02
N ARG A 48 5.30 -8.29 0.97
CA ARG A 48 5.12 -6.89 1.41
C ARG A 48 5.52 -5.90 0.32
N HIS A 49 6.67 -6.13 -0.32
CA HIS A 49 7.12 -5.30 -1.43
C HIS A 49 6.13 -5.31 -2.59
N ASN A 50 5.63 -6.49 -2.97
CA ASN A 50 4.61 -6.62 -4.02
C ASN A 50 3.28 -5.94 -3.64
N TYR A 51 2.93 -5.96 -2.35
CA TYR A 51 1.75 -5.24 -1.86
C TYR A 51 1.92 -3.72 -1.99
N VAL A 52 3.07 -3.16 -1.59
CA VAL A 52 3.38 -1.73 -1.74
C VAL A 52 3.32 -1.33 -3.21
N ARG A 53 3.92 -2.13 -4.10
CA ARG A 53 3.86 -1.90 -5.55
C ARG A 53 2.43 -1.85 -6.06
N LYS A 54 1.60 -2.85 -5.71
CA LYS A 54 0.19 -2.89 -6.11
C LYS A 54 -0.58 -1.67 -5.62
N VAL A 55 -0.31 -1.20 -4.39
CA VAL A 55 -0.92 0.02 -3.84
C VAL A 55 -0.49 1.26 -4.63
N ALA A 56 0.79 1.39 -4.96
CA ALA A 56 1.30 2.50 -5.78
C ALA A 56 0.67 2.50 -7.19
N GLU A 57 0.62 1.36 -7.87
CA GLU A 57 -0.02 1.24 -9.19
C GLU A 57 -1.51 1.58 -9.14
N THR A 58 -2.23 1.13 -8.10
CA THR A 58 -3.65 1.47 -7.92
C THR A 58 -3.84 2.95 -7.63
N ALA A 59 -2.90 3.59 -6.92
CA ALA A 59 -2.93 5.02 -6.64
C ALA A 59 -2.82 5.83 -7.94
N VAL A 60 -1.89 5.47 -8.83
CA VAL A 60 -1.74 6.09 -10.15
C VAL A 60 -3.04 5.98 -10.95
N GLN A 61 -3.63 4.78 -11.02
CA GLN A 61 -4.90 4.57 -11.73
C GLN A 61 -6.08 5.36 -11.17
N CYS A 62 -6.08 5.66 -9.86
CA CYS A 62 -7.18 6.37 -9.20
C CYS A 62 -7.01 7.90 -9.22
N PHE A 63 -5.77 8.39 -9.13
CA PHE A 63 -5.48 9.81 -8.93
C PHE A 63 -4.89 10.50 -10.17
N ILE A 64 -4.48 9.76 -11.19
CA ILE A 64 -3.98 10.28 -12.47
C ILE A 64 -4.93 9.83 -13.58
N THR A 65 -5.47 10.79 -14.31
CA THR A 65 -6.22 10.54 -15.56
C THR A 65 -5.70 11.47 -16.64
N ASP A 66 -5.47 10.95 -17.84
CA ASP A 66 -4.95 11.71 -18.98
C ASP A 66 -3.66 12.50 -18.67
N ASP A 67 -2.71 11.84 -17.98
CA ASP A 67 -1.43 12.42 -17.52
C ASP A 67 -1.57 13.69 -16.65
N LYS A 68 -2.75 13.88 -16.04
CA LYS A 68 -3.02 14.97 -15.10
C LYS A 68 -3.45 14.43 -13.75
N VAL A 69 -2.93 15.05 -12.70
CA VAL A 69 -3.28 14.75 -11.32
C VAL A 69 -4.66 15.34 -11.02
N ASN A 70 -5.60 14.49 -10.60
CA ASN A 70 -6.98 14.88 -10.30
C ASN A 70 -7.17 15.43 -8.88
N VAL A 71 -6.14 15.39 -8.06
CA VAL A 71 -6.18 15.76 -6.64
C VAL A 71 -5.24 16.93 -6.36
N THR A 72 -5.65 17.81 -5.46
CA THR A 72 -4.81 18.94 -5.01
C THR A 72 -3.70 18.51 -4.04
N GLY A 73 -3.83 17.31 -3.46
CA GLY A 73 -2.86 16.73 -2.53
C GLY A 73 -3.21 15.30 -2.17
N ILE A 74 -2.20 14.54 -1.74
CA ILE A 74 -2.34 13.13 -1.35
C ILE A 74 -2.04 13.00 0.15
N ILE A 75 -2.85 12.20 0.83
CA ILE A 75 -2.64 11.87 2.26
C ILE A 75 -2.38 10.37 2.36
N LEU A 76 -1.21 10.00 2.86
CA LEU A 76 -0.85 8.61 3.15
C LEU A 76 -1.21 8.28 4.60
N ALA A 77 -2.27 7.50 4.80
CA ALA A 77 -2.71 7.00 6.09
C ALA A 77 -2.48 5.49 6.22
N GLY A 78 -1.99 5.03 7.37
CA GLY A 78 -1.78 3.60 7.64
C GLY A 78 -1.14 3.33 9.00
N LEU A 79 -1.30 2.11 9.48
CA LEU A 79 -0.65 1.59 10.68
C LEU A 79 0.75 1.03 10.36
N ALA A 80 1.66 1.12 11.34
CA ALA A 80 3.05 0.70 11.24
C ALA A 80 3.85 1.45 10.14
N ASP A 81 5.00 0.89 9.76
CA ASP A 81 5.95 1.50 8.83
C ASP A 81 5.53 1.40 7.36
N PHE A 82 4.37 0.81 7.03
CA PHE A 82 3.93 0.66 5.63
C PHE A 82 3.74 2.00 4.90
N LYS A 83 3.25 3.03 5.60
CA LYS A 83 3.15 4.38 5.02
C LYS A 83 4.53 4.97 4.71
N THR A 84 5.52 4.66 5.54
CA THR A 84 6.90 5.12 5.41
C THR A 84 7.59 4.37 4.28
N GLU A 85 7.42 3.05 4.20
CA GLU A 85 7.93 2.22 3.09
C GLU A 85 7.36 2.68 1.74
N LEU A 86 6.08 3.05 1.67
CA LEU A 86 5.47 3.56 0.44
C LEU A 86 6.05 4.93 0.07
N HIS A 87 6.14 5.87 1.02
CA HIS A 87 6.72 7.19 0.78
C HIS A 87 8.22 7.15 0.43
N GLN A 88 8.97 6.20 1.00
CA GLN A 88 10.39 6.03 0.70
C GLN A 88 10.66 5.19 -0.55
N SER A 89 9.65 4.48 -1.06
CA SER A 89 9.86 3.64 -2.23
C SER A 89 9.98 4.48 -3.49
N ASP A 90 11.00 4.21 -4.30
CA ASP A 90 11.17 4.77 -5.65
C ASP A 90 10.02 4.36 -6.61
N MET A 91 9.11 3.49 -6.15
CA MET A 91 7.93 3.05 -6.89
C MET A 91 6.75 4.01 -6.77
N PHE A 92 6.83 4.99 -5.86
CA PHE A 92 5.82 6.02 -5.72
C PHE A 92 6.24 7.24 -6.56
N ASP A 93 5.47 7.54 -7.59
CA ASP A 93 5.72 8.68 -8.47
C ASP A 93 5.47 9.99 -7.69
N PRO A 94 6.47 10.88 -7.54
CA PRO A 94 6.34 12.11 -6.75
C PRO A 94 5.40 13.16 -7.36
#